data_AF-A2EZQ4-F1
#
_entry.id   AF-A2EZQ4-F1
#
_cell.length_a   1.000
_cell.length_b   1.000
_cell.length_c   1.000
_cell.angle_alpha   90.00
_cell.angle_beta   90.00
_cell.angle_gamma   90.00
#
_symmetry.space_group_name_H-M   'P 1'
#
loop_
_entity.id
_entity.type
_entity.pdbx_description
1 polymer ?
#
loop_
_entity_poly.entity_id
_entity_poly.type
_entity_poly.pdbx_seq_one_letter_code
_entity_poly.pdbx_strand_id
1 'polypeptide(L)'
;MQNDEMICQQTCEPIQDDYETGEELEEEEIFEEDLENEGEKEKEKSKTFHEKYTDQELDKHLFNCYIHGIGIQKYFDILTYAGVKVPSVDTLNKRQSALGPSLEEFCLNRIQKYITDDMKAAYDCAWTGRRNAFSSFSSLANIVLNKICGFRIVTKYKIDGYKTVISDPDIQANMMEITALNSIINSDIFPKIHTFVSDGDVKTNTALNHSKTSIQITKDSNHLIKNAFNKFKDQLHFLESQFRIRFRKSRFCI
;
A
#
# COMPACT_ATOMS: atom_id res chain seq x y z
N MET A 1 -14.41 -15.08 -40.01
CA MET A 1 -13.32 -14.18 -40.40
C MET A 1 -13.30 -13.05 -39.38
N GLN A 2 -12.20 -12.97 -38.62
CA GLN A 2 -11.58 -11.83 -37.89
C GLN A 2 -12.51 -10.95 -37.02
N ASN A 3 -12.42 -10.80 -35.69
CA ASN A 3 -11.33 -10.79 -34.69
C ASN A 3 -10.20 -9.78 -34.99
N ASP A 4 -10.40 -8.53 -34.54
CA ASP A 4 -9.34 -7.53 -34.36
C ASP A 4 -9.14 -7.26 -32.86
N GLU A 5 -8.26 -8.05 -32.25
CA GLU A 5 -7.62 -7.71 -30.99
C GLU A 5 -6.40 -6.84 -31.30
N MET A 6 -6.47 -5.57 -30.90
CA MET A 6 -5.37 -4.63 -31.02
C MET A 6 -4.37 -4.90 -29.88
N ILE A 7 -3.35 -5.69 -30.17
CA ILE A 7 -2.21 -5.98 -29.28
C ILE A 7 -1.23 -4.80 -29.39
N CYS A 8 -1.13 -3.98 -28.36
CA CYS A 8 -0.04 -3.01 -28.21
C CYS A 8 1.16 -3.71 -27.58
N GLN A 9 2.12 -4.12 -28.41
CA GLN A 9 3.46 -4.54 -27.96
C GLN A 9 4.31 -3.28 -27.76
N GLN A 10 4.62 -2.93 -26.51
CA GLN A 10 5.69 -1.97 -26.21
C GLN A 10 6.99 -2.75 -26.04
N THR A 11 7.88 -2.56 -27.01
CA THR A 11 9.29 -2.99 -26.99
C THR A 11 10.07 -2.02 -26.11
N CYS A 12 10.73 -2.55 -25.08
CA CYS A 12 11.72 -1.81 -24.29
C CYS A 12 13.08 -1.85 -25.01
N GLU A 13 13.55 -0.72 -25.52
CA GLU A 13 14.96 -0.53 -25.87
C GLU A 13 15.66 0.28 -24.77
N PRO A 14 16.88 -0.10 -24.35
CA PRO A 14 17.64 0.63 -23.34
C PRO A 14 18.31 1.87 -23.95
N ILE A 15 18.12 3.03 -23.30
CA ILE A 15 18.84 4.26 -23.63
C ILE A 15 20.29 4.13 -23.15
N GLN A 16 21.24 4.27 -24.08
CA GLN A 16 22.66 4.44 -23.81
C GLN A 16 22.93 5.95 -23.61
N ASP A 17 23.49 6.33 -22.46
CA ASP A 17 23.95 7.69 -22.22
C ASP A 17 25.42 7.81 -22.67
N ASP A 18 25.62 8.39 -23.86
CA ASP A 18 26.92 8.83 -24.35
C ASP A 18 27.24 10.20 -23.76
N TYR A 19 28.24 10.26 -22.87
CA TYR A 19 28.80 11.53 -22.40
C TYR A 19 29.83 12.03 -23.43
N GLU A 20 29.42 12.96 -24.30
CA GLU A 20 30.35 13.79 -25.07
C GLU A 20 30.84 14.95 -24.21
N THR A 21 32.17 15.05 -24.15
CA THR A 21 32.99 16.09 -23.52
C THR A 21 32.70 17.47 -24.10
N GLY A 22 32.23 18.39 -23.27
CA GLY A 22 32.05 19.81 -23.59
C GLY A 22 33.23 20.66 -23.09
N GLU A 23 33.64 21.56 -23.96
CA GLU A 23 34.90 22.31 -24.03
C GLU A 23 35.12 23.35 -22.92
N GLU A 24 36.41 23.65 -22.72
CA GLU A 24 36.95 24.71 -21.88
C GLU A 24 36.38 26.08 -22.29
N LEU A 25 35.92 26.87 -21.31
CA LEU A 25 35.61 28.29 -21.50
C LEU A 25 36.66 29.13 -20.78
N GLU A 26 37.28 30.00 -21.58
CA GLU A 26 38.39 30.89 -21.27
C GLU A 26 38.05 31.91 -20.18
N GLU A 27 39.08 32.22 -19.40
CA GLU A 27 39.10 33.23 -18.33
C GLU A 27 38.97 34.64 -18.93
N GLU A 28 37.92 35.37 -18.57
CA GLU A 28 37.90 36.83 -18.72
C GLU A 28 38.22 37.50 -17.38
N GLU A 29 39.38 38.16 -17.33
CA GLU A 29 39.82 39.08 -16.29
C GLU A 29 38.82 40.23 -16.12
N ILE A 30 38.31 40.42 -14.90
CA ILE A 30 37.67 41.66 -14.51
C ILE A 30 38.44 42.27 -13.34
N PHE A 31 38.91 43.49 -13.60
CA PHE A 31 39.78 44.38 -12.85
C PHE A 31 39.51 44.47 -11.34
N GLU A 32 40.60 44.43 -10.57
CA GLU A 32 40.70 44.90 -9.18
C GLU A 32 40.72 46.44 -9.12
N GLU A 33 39.84 47.02 -8.30
CA GLU A 33 39.81 48.36 -7.65
C GLU A 33 38.31 48.60 -7.32
N ASP A 34 37.79 48.55 -6.10
CA ASP A 34 38.22 49.18 -4.86
C ASP A 34 37.91 48.29 -3.63
N LEU A 35 38.98 47.90 -2.93
CA LEU A 35 38.95 47.40 -1.56
C LEU A 35 38.69 48.59 -0.62
N GLU A 36 37.46 48.74 -0.11
CA GLU A 36 37.13 49.33 1.20
C GLU A 36 35.61 49.52 1.33
N ASN A 37 34.88 48.45 1.69
CA ASN A 37 33.66 48.50 2.52
C ASN A 37 33.15 47.08 2.89
N GLU A 38 34.08 46.14 3.07
CA GLU A 38 33.82 44.84 3.69
C GLU A 38 33.83 45.02 5.22
N GLY A 39 32.65 45.19 5.82
CA GLY A 39 32.58 45.29 7.28
C GLY A 39 31.19 45.20 7.92
N GLU A 40 30.11 45.54 7.21
CA GLU A 40 28.78 45.62 7.85
C GLU A 40 27.60 45.05 7.03
N LYS A 41 27.85 44.22 6.01
CA LYS A 41 26.75 43.58 5.23
C LYS A 41 26.75 42.04 5.19
N GLU A 42 27.57 41.38 6.01
CA GLU A 42 27.51 39.92 6.21
C GLU A 42 27.14 39.51 7.65
N LYS A 43 26.13 40.19 8.20
CA LYS A 43 25.39 39.70 9.39
C LYS A 43 23.88 39.78 9.21
N GLU A 44 23.37 39.59 7.98
CA GLU A 44 22.15 38.80 7.88
C GLU A 44 22.53 37.34 8.10
N LYS A 45 22.69 37.02 9.40
CA LYS A 45 22.46 35.66 9.90
C LYS A 45 21.27 35.13 9.11
N SER A 46 21.48 33.99 8.44
CA SER A 46 20.43 33.03 8.12
C SER A 46 19.46 33.00 9.30
N LYS A 47 18.42 33.83 9.22
CA LYS A 47 17.24 33.68 10.02
C LYS A 47 16.63 32.46 9.39
N THR A 48 16.92 31.30 9.96
CA THR A 48 15.98 30.19 9.98
C THR A 48 14.67 30.80 10.48
N PHE A 49 13.85 31.29 9.55
CA PHE A 49 12.46 31.55 9.77
C PHE A 49 11.89 30.20 10.16
N HIS A 50 11.86 29.90 11.45
CA HIS A 50 10.96 28.92 12.00
C HIS A 50 9.56 29.51 11.88
N GLU A 51 9.07 29.55 10.63
CA GLU A 51 7.68 29.79 10.33
C GLU A 51 6.93 28.70 11.10
N LYS A 52 6.27 29.12 12.18
CA LYS A 52 5.48 28.20 13.00
C LYS A 52 4.27 27.84 12.16
N TYR A 53 4.33 26.66 11.54
CA TYR A 53 3.15 26.05 10.94
C TYR A 53 2.09 25.84 12.02
N THR A 54 0.88 26.24 11.69
CA THR A 54 -0.31 25.92 12.49
C THR A 54 -0.63 24.44 12.37
N ASP A 55 -1.31 23.90 13.37
CA ASP A 55 -1.80 22.53 13.36
C ASP A 55 -2.61 22.18 12.10
N GLN A 56 -3.43 23.13 11.63
CA GLN A 56 -4.23 22.96 10.42
C GLN A 56 -3.38 22.84 9.15
N GLU A 57 -2.29 23.59 9.05
CA GLU A 57 -1.35 23.50 7.92
C GLU A 57 -0.61 22.17 7.94
N LEU A 58 -0.14 21.74 9.11
CA LEU A 58 0.50 20.43 9.27
C LEU A 58 -0.47 19.30 8.87
N ASP A 59 -1.73 19.39 9.28
CA ASP A 59 -2.75 18.40 8.96
C ASP A 59 -3.03 18.34 7.45
N LYS A 60 -3.05 19.49 6.77
CA LYS A 60 -3.20 19.55 5.30
C LYS A 60 -2.04 18.86 4.59
N HIS A 61 -0.80 19.08 5.03
CA HIS A 61 0.38 18.41 4.47
C HIS A 61 0.31 16.90 4.66
N LEU A 62 0.01 16.44 5.88
CA LEU A 62 -0.13 15.01 6.17
C LEU A 62 -1.28 14.36 5.40
N PHE A 63 -2.45 15.01 5.34
CA PHE A 63 -3.57 14.51 4.54
C PHE A 63 -3.17 14.32 3.08
N ASN A 64 -2.55 15.32 2.47
CA ASN A 64 -2.06 15.21 1.09
C ASN A 64 -1.04 14.08 0.91
N CYS A 65 -0.12 13.92 1.86
CA CYS A 65 0.82 12.79 1.85
C CYS A 65 0.10 11.44 1.85
N TYR A 66 -0.93 11.28 2.69
CA TYR A 66 -1.65 10.01 2.83
C TYR A 66 -2.57 9.70 1.67
N ILE A 67 -3.31 10.67 1.11
CA ILE A 67 -4.22 10.38 -0.02
C ILE A 67 -3.47 9.92 -1.27
N HIS A 68 -2.23 10.39 -1.46
CA HIS A 68 -1.39 10.05 -2.60
C HIS A 68 -0.50 8.82 -2.34
N GLY A 69 -0.39 8.35 -1.09
CA GLY A 69 0.42 7.18 -0.74
C GLY A 69 1.94 7.36 -0.94
N ILE A 70 2.42 8.59 -1.03
CA ILE A 70 3.82 8.92 -1.41
C ILE A 70 4.82 8.84 -0.24
N GLY A 71 4.35 8.78 1.00
CA GLY A 71 5.21 8.76 2.19
C GLY A 71 5.85 10.13 2.48
N ILE A 72 6.08 10.41 3.77
CA ILE A 72 6.42 11.78 4.22
C ILE A 72 7.77 12.26 3.69
N GLN A 73 8.78 11.40 3.66
CA GLN A 73 10.09 11.78 3.14
C GLN A 73 10.00 12.18 1.66
N LYS A 74 9.37 11.35 0.84
CA LYS A 74 9.26 11.63 -0.59
C LYS A 74 8.39 12.85 -0.87
N TYR A 75 7.32 13.04 -0.08
CA TYR A 75 6.50 14.26 -0.13
C TYR A 75 7.33 15.51 0.16
N PHE A 76 8.16 15.47 1.21
CA PHE A 76 9.07 16.56 1.55
C PHE A 76 10.06 16.85 0.41
N ASP A 77 10.68 15.82 -0.16
CA ASP A 77 11.66 15.95 -1.25
C ASP A 77 11.02 16.60 -2.50
N ILE A 78 9.83 16.13 -2.89
CA ILE A 78 9.10 16.66 -4.07
C ILE A 78 8.76 18.14 -3.90
N LEU A 79 8.22 18.52 -2.74
CA LEU A 79 7.82 19.90 -2.50
C LEU A 79 9.03 20.83 -2.39
N THR A 80 10.09 20.39 -1.72
CA THR A 80 11.34 21.15 -1.61
C THR A 80 11.98 21.35 -2.98
N TYR A 81 12.01 20.31 -3.82
CA TYR A 81 12.49 20.41 -5.20
C TYR A 81 11.69 21.43 -6.03
N ALA A 82 10.37 21.50 -5.81
CA ALA A 82 9.49 22.47 -6.46
C ALA A 82 9.57 23.89 -5.86
N GLY A 83 10.48 24.16 -4.91
CA GLY A 83 10.60 25.45 -4.22
C GLY A 83 9.44 25.76 -3.27
N VAL A 84 8.62 24.77 -2.93
CA VAL A 84 7.48 24.92 -2.00
C VAL A 84 7.99 24.74 -0.57
N LYS A 85 7.79 25.77 0.27
CA LYS A 85 8.05 25.66 1.70
C LYS A 85 7.16 24.56 2.31
N VAL A 86 7.78 23.64 3.02
CA VAL A 86 7.13 22.50 3.66
C VAL A 86 7.68 22.32 5.09
N PRO A 87 6.85 21.87 6.05
CA PRO A 87 7.35 21.51 7.38
C PRO A 87 8.38 20.40 7.31
N SER A 88 9.33 20.36 8.25
CA SER A 88 10.32 19.29 8.28
C SER A 88 9.66 17.92 8.50
N VAL A 89 10.32 16.87 8.01
CA VAL A 89 9.87 15.47 8.15
C VAL A 89 9.61 15.13 9.63
N ASP A 90 10.48 15.55 10.55
CA ASP A 90 10.29 15.34 11.98
C ASP A 90 9.03 16.04 12.53
N THR A 91 8.73 17.24 12.03
CA THR A 91 7.54 18.00 12.44
C THR A 91 6.27 17.28 11.98
N LEU A 92 6.25 16.81 10.72
CA LEU A 92 5.15 16.02 10.18
C LEU A 92 5.00 14.68 10.93
N ASN A 93 6.11 13.99 11.22
CA ASN A 93 6.11 12.74 11.98
C ASN A 93 5.50 12.89 13.38
N LYS A 94 5.85 13.96 14.10
CA LYS A 94 5.27 14.25 15.42
C LYS A 94 3.77 14.55 15.36
N ARG A 95 3.28 15.12 14.26
CA ARG A 95 1.86 15.45 14.08
C ARG A 95 0.99 14.24 13.72
N GLN A 96 1.56 13.16 13.17
CA GLN A 96 0.80 11.99 12.71
C GLN A 96 -0.13 11.40 13.78
N SER A 97 0.35 11.30 15.02
CA SER A 97 -0.41 10.70 16.12
C SER A 97 -1.67 11.48 16.47
N ALA A 98 -1.64 12.81 16.31
CA ALA A 98 -2.79 13.68 16.56
C ALA A 98 -3.83 13.60 15.44
N LEU A 99 -3.38 13.50 14.18
CA LEU A 99 -4.26 13.50 13.01
C LEU A 99 -4.89 12.13 12.73
N GLY A 100 -4.17 11.04 13.01
CA GLY A 100 -4.56 9.69 12.60
C GLY A 100 -5.98 9.26 13.03
N PRO A 101 -6.41 9.43 14.29
CA PRO A 101 -7.77 9.12 14.72
C PRO A 101 -8.86 9.89 13.95
N SER A 102 -8.61 11.18 13.66
CA SER A 102 -9.54 12.00 12.86
C SER A 102 -9.63 11.53 11.40
N LEU A 103 -8.52 11.05 10.83
CA LEU A 103 -8.53 10.45 9.49
C LEU A 103 -9.29 9.13 9.46
N GLU A 104 -9.12 8.30 10.48
CA GLU A 104 -9.88 7.07 10.60
C GLU A 104 -11.38 7.36 10.66
N GLU A 105 -11.79 8.33 11.48
CA GLU A 105 -13.18 8.75 11.58
C GLU A 105 -13.73 9.28 10.25
N PHE A 106 -12.95 10.10 9.53
CA PHE A 106 -13.31 10.56 8.19
C PHE A 106 -13.54 9.39 7.22
N CYS A 107 -12.65 8.40 7.23
CA CYS A 107 -12.76 7.19 6.41
C CYS A 107 -14.01 6.36 6.79
N LEU A 108 -14.26 6.15 8.08
CA LEU A 108 -15.42 5.41 8.58
C LEU A 108 -16.73 6.09 8.16
N ASN A 109 -16.82 7.40 8.31
CA ASN A 109 -17.98 8.18 7.88
C ASN A 109 -18.21 8.08 6.36
N ARG A 110 -17.13 8.04 5.57
CA ARG A 110 -17.19 7.88 4.11
C ARG A 110 -17.68 6.51 3.67
N ILE A 111 -17.32 5.44 4.37
CA ILE A 111 -17.69 4.07 3.98
C ILE A 111 -19.03 3.62 4.55
N GLN A 112 -19.53 4.27 5.61
CA GLN A 112 -20.79 3.90 6.27
C GLN A 112 -21.97 3.79 5.29
N LYS A 113 -22.04 4.69 4.31
CA LYS A 113 -23.09 4.71 3.27
C LYS A 113 -23.07 3.52 2.30
N TYR A 114 -22.00 2.72 2.30
CA TYR A 114 -21.88 1.52 1.48
C TYR A 114 -22.25 0.24 2.24
N ILE A 115 -22.56 0.36 3.52
CA ILE A 115 -23.11 -0.73 4.34
C ILE A 115 -24.63 -0.73 4.13
N THR A 116 -25.13 -1.75 3.46
CA THR A 116 -26.57 -1.95 3.22
C THR A 116 -27.03 -3.20 3.97
N ASP A 117 -28.33 -3.30 4.24
CA ASP A 117 -28.91 -4.55 4.71
C ASP A 117 -28.85 -5.61 3.60
N ASP A 118 -28.77 -6.88 4.01
CA ASP A 118 -28.73 -8.05 3.11
C ASP A 118 -27.58 -8.01 2.07
N MET A 119 -26.44 -7.43 2.44
CA MET A 119 -25.34 -7.21 1.50
C MET A 119 -24.56 -8.49 1.18
N LYS A 120 -23.98 -8.51 -0.03
CA LYS A 120 -22.96 -9.48 -0.42
C LYS A 120 -21.60 -8.86 -0.19
N ALA A 121 -20.80 -9.45 0.69
CA ALA A 121 -19.53 -8.90 1.11
C ALA A 121 -18.37 -9.81 0.70
N ALA A 122 -17.32 -9.22 0.13
CA ALA A 122 -16.04 -9.88 -0.10
C ALA A 122 -15.05 -9.46 0.98
N TYR A 123 -14.29 -10.41 1.50
CA TYR A 123 -13.26 -10.21 2.50
C TYR A 123 -11.90 -10.62 1.96
N ASP A 124 -10.91 -9.75 2.14
CA ASP A 124 -9.52 -10.01 1.80
C ASP A 124 -8.59 -9.39 2.85
N CYS A 125 -7.39 -9.96 3.00
CA CYS A 125 -6.38 -9.52 3.95
C CYS A 125 -4.99 -9.49 3.31
N ALA A 126 -4.33 -8.35 3.44
CA ALA A 126 -2.94 -8.15 3.02
C ALA A 126 -2.03 -7.99 4.25
N TRP A 127 -0.76 -8.42 4.12
CA TRP A 127 0.24 -8.33 5.19
C TRP A 127 1.43 -7.47 4.76
N THR A 128 2.01 -6.73 5.72
CA THR A 128 3.31 -6.05 5.52
C THR A 128 4.45 -7.08 5.60
N GLY A 129 4.60 -7.87 4.53
CA GLY A 129 5.57 -8.97 4.44
C GLY A 129 4.95 -10.34 4.76
N ARG A 130 5.60 -11.43 4.31
CA ARG A 130 5.01 -12.80 4.38
C ARG A 130 5.28 -13.55 5.68
N ARG A 131 6.54 -13.62 6.15
CA ARG A 131 6.93 -14.54 7.25
C ARG A 131 7.00 -13.90 8.64
N ASN A 132 7.16 -12.59 8.71
CA ASN A 132 7.27 -11.81 9.95
C ASN A 132 6.49 -10.50 9.80
N ALA A 133 5.23 -10.58 9.35
CA ALA A 133 4.41 -9.39 9.18
C ALA A 133 4.33 -8.62 10.51
N PHE A 134 4.56 -7.31 10.45
CA PHE A 134 4.36 -6.40 11.58
C PHE A 134 2.93 -5.86 11.65
N SER A 135 2.24 -5.88 10.50
CA SER A 135 0.83 -5.53 10.42
C SER A 135 0.13 -6.25 9.28
N SER A 136 -1.18 -6.32 9.38
CA SER A 136 -2.08 -6.69 8.30
C SER A 136 -3.16 -5.63 8.11
N PHE A 137 -3.67 -5.53 6.89
CA PHE A 137 -4.83 -4.74 6.53
C PHE A 137 -5.87 -5.68 5.93
N SER A 138 -7.00 -5.80 6.62
CA SER A 138 -8.16 -6.54 6.14
C SER A 138 -9.21 -5.58 5.65
N SER A 139 -9.83 -5.90 4.52
CA SER A 139 -10.91 -5.12 3.94
C SER A 139 -12.16 -5.96 3.76
N LEU A 140 -13.30 -5.29 3.90
CA LEU A 140 -14.63 -5.81 3.59
C LEU A 140 -15.22 -4.92 2.51
N ALA A 141 -15.59 -5.50 1.38
CA ALA A 141 -16.17 -4.79 0.24
C ALA A 141 -17.59 -5.25 -0.02
N ASN A 142 -18.51 -4.29 -0.18
CA ASN A 142 -19.84 -4.57 -0.73
C ASN A 142 -19.69 -4.84 -2.23
N ILE A 143 -19.92 -6.08 -2.62
CA ILE A 143 -19.72 -6.59 -3.99
C ILE A 143 -20.65 -5.88 -4.97
N VAL A 144 -21.90 -5.64 -4.56
CA VAL A 144 -22.91 -5.03 -5.44
C VAL A 144 -22.57 -3.57 -5.73
N LEU A 145 -22.11 -2.83 -4.72
CA LEU A 145 -21.72 -1.44 -4.87
C LEU A 145 -20.29 -1.27 -5.41
N ASN A 146 -19.50 -2.35 -5.41
CA ASN A 146 -18.08 -2.33 -5.72
C ASN A 146 -17.32 -1.27 -4.89
N LYS A 147 -17.57 -1.24 -3.58
CA LYS A 147 -16.96 -0.30 -2.63
C LYS A 147 -16.57 -0.98 -1.33
N ILE A 148 -15.45 -0.53 -0.75
CA ILE A 148 -15.07 -0.89 0.62
C ILE A 148 -16.12 -0.35 1.58
N CYS A 149 -16.64 -1.22 2.43
CA CYS A 149 -17.65 -0.91 3.45
C CYS A 149 -17.15 -1.21 4.88
N GLY A 150 -15.98 -1.82 5.03
CA GLY A 150 -15.32 -2.03 6.31
C GLY A 150 -13.84 -2.33 6.15
N PHE A 151 -13.06 -2.09 7.20
CA PHE A 151 -11.66 -2.49 7.27
C PHE A 151 -11.21 -2.70 8.71
N ARG A 152 -10.12 -3.45 8.87
CA ARG A 152 -9.41 -3.65 10.14
C ARG A 152 -7.91 -3.64 9.88
N ILE A 153 -7.16 -3.06 10.81
CA ILE A 153 -5.70 -3.14 10.83
C ILE A 153 -5.31 -3.93 12.06
N VAL A 154 -4.49 -4.96 11.91
CA VAL A 154 -3.93 -5.68 13.05
C VAL A 154 -2.44 -5.42 13.07
N THR A 155 -1.87 -5.05 14.21
CA THR A 155 -0.47 -4.65 14.27
C THR A 155 0.21 -5.05 15.57
N LYS A 156 1.51 -5.31 15.47
CA LYS A 156 2.39 -5.51 16.63
C LYS A 156 2.78 -4.21 17.32
N TYR A 157 2.55 -3.06 16.68
CA TYR A 157 2.80 -1.78 17.30
C TYR A 157 1.73 -1.48 18.32
N LYS A 158 2.12 -0.99 19.49
CA LYS A 158 1.18 -0.48 20.49
C LYS A 158 0.67 0.88 20.01
N ILE A 159 -0.57 0.90 19.53
CA ILE A 159 -1.23 2.08 18.98
C ILE A 159 -2.60 2.17 19.64
N ASP A 160 -2.86 3.29 20.31
CA ASP A 160 -4.12 3.56 21.00
C ASP A 160 -4.90 4.66 20.26
N GLY A 161 -6.21 4.73 20.49
CA GLY A 161 -7.06 5.82 19.98
C GLY A 161 -7.72 5.57 18.62
N TYR A 162 -7.58 4.38 18.05
CA TYR A 162 -8.21 3.98 16.79
C TYR A 162 -9.29 2.92 17.02
N LYS A 163 -10.39 2.99 16.27
CA LYS A 163 -11.55 2.08 16.36
C LYS A 163 -11.37 0.79 15.56
N THR A 164 -10.60 0.84 14.48
CA THR A 164 -10.39 -0.27 13.53
C THR A 164 -9.04 -0.96 13.68
N VAL A 165 -8.15 -0.39 14.49
CA VAL A 165 -6.82 -0.95 14.75
C VAL A 165 -6.87 -1.87 15.97
N ILE A 166 -6.31 -3.06 15.82
CA ILE A 166 -6.14 -4.05 16.88
C ILE A 166 -4.64 -4.18 17.12
N SER A 167 -4.19 -3.61 18.23
CA SER A 167 -2.80 -3.67 18.67
C SER A 167 -2.56 -4.88 19.57
N ASP A 168 -1.74 -5.82 19.09
CA ASP A 168 -1.30 -7.01 19.82
C ASP A 168 0.18 -7.27 19.50
N PRO A 169 1.12 -6.84 20.37
CA PRO A 169 2.56 -7.00 20.16
C PRO A 169 3.03 -8.45 19.99
N ASP A 170 2.31 -9.39 20.59
CA ASP A 170 2.69 -10.81 20.64
C ASP A 170 2.01 -11.65 19.54
N ILE A 171 1.14 -11.03 18.73
CA ILE A 171 0.40 -11.74 17.70
C ILE A 171 1.35 -12.38 16.67
N GLN A 172 1.06 -13.63 16.32
CA GLN A 172 1.74 -14.31 15.23
C GLN A 172 1.20 -13.82 13.88
N ALA A 173 2.07 -13.68 12.88
CA ALA A 173 1.70 -13.13 11.56
C ALA A 173 0.56 -13.92 10.88
N ASN A 174 0.56 -15.23 11.02
CA ASN A 174 -0.47 -16.15 10.52
C ASN A 174 -1.80 -16.12 11.32
N MET A 175 -1.88 -15.30 12.38
CA MET A 175 -3.08 -15.08 13.19
C MET A 175 -3.68 -13.69 12.97
N MET A 176 -2.96 -12.77 12.31
CA MET A 176 -3.45 -11.39 12.09
C MET A 176 -4.75 -11.35 11.30
N GLU A 177 -4.86 -12.13 10.22
CA GLU A 177 -6.07 -12.19 9.40
C GLU A 177 -7.28 -12.72 10.18
N ILE A 178 -7.10 -13.80 10.96
CA ILE A 178 -8.22 -14.40 11.69
C ILE A 178 -8.67 -13.49 12.84
N THR A 179 -7.75 -12.76 13.47
CA THR A 179 -8.06 -11.73 14.46
C THR A 179 -8.87 -10.59 13.85
N ALA A 180 -8.47 -10.11 12.66
CA ALA A 180 -9.22 -9.10 11.93
C ALA A 180 -10.63 -9.58 11.56
N LEU A 181 -10.74 -10.80 11.03
CA LEU A 181 -12.02 -11.41 10.66
C LEU A 181 -12.95 -11.55 11.87
N ASN A 182 -12.45 -12.04 13.00
CA ASN A 182 -13.25 -12.17 14.22
C ASN A 182 -13.75 -10.81 14.72
N SER A 183 -12.96 -9.74 14.58
CA SER A 183 -13.42 -8.37 14.88
C SER A 183 -14.55 -7.91 13.96
N ILE A 184 -14.53 -8.30 12.68
CA ILE A 184 -15.63 -8.03 11.75
C ILE A 184 -16.86 -8.86 12.14
N ILE A 185 -16.71 -10.17 12.39
CA ILE A 185 -17.80 -11.07 12.79
C ILE A 185 -18.54 -10.55 14.04
N ASN A 186 -17.78 -9.99 14.98
CA ASN A 186 -18.32 -9.43 16.23
C ASN A 186 -18.82 -7.98 16.09
N SER A 187 -18.77 -7.38 14.91
CA SER A 187 -19.25 -6.02 14.66
C SER A 187 -20.71 -5.97 14.25
N ASP A 188 -21.29 -4.77 14.30
CA ASP A 188 -22.65 -4.46 13.86
C ASP A 188 -22.87 -4.59 12.34
N ILE A 189 -21.78 -4.65 11.57
CA ILE A 189 -21.81 -4.84 10.12
C ILE A 189 -22.15 -6.29 9.76
N PHE A 190 -21.68 -7.26 10.54
CA PHE A 190 -21.75 -8.68 10.16
C PHE A 190 -23.18 -9.23 10.05
N PRO A 191 -24.14 -8.88 10.94
CA PRO A 191 -25.54 -9.28 10.79
C PRO A 191 -26.21 -8.78 9.49
N LYS A 192 -25.64 -7.78 8.83
CA LYS A 192 -26.17 -7.23 7.56
C LYS A 192 -25.67 -8.00 6.34
N ILE A 193 -24.77 -8.96 6.51
CA ILE A 193 -24.16 -9.73 5.43
C ILE A 193 -24.98 -11.00 5.18
N HIS A 194 -25.52 -11.14 3.98
CA HIS A 194 -26.20 -12.36 3.55
C HIS A 194 -25.24 -13.36 2.91
N THR A 195 -24.38 -12.87 2.01
CA THR A 195 -23.38 -13.69 1.33
C THR A 195 -21.99 -13.19 1.69
N PHE A 196 -21.15 -14.08 2.18
CA PHE A 196 -19.76 -13.81 2.52
C PHE A 196 -18.83 -14.52 1.53
N VAL A 197 -18.02 -13.76 0.80
CA VAL A 197 -17.06 -14.24 -0.19
C VAL A 197 -15.64 -14.13 0.37
N SER A 198 -14.88 -15.21 0.33
CA SER A 198 -13.45 -15.23 0.69
C SER A 198 -12.70 -16.31 -0.09
N ASP A 199 -11.38 -16.38 0.02
CA ASP A 199 -10.55 -17.44 -0.54
C ASP A 199 -10.97 -18.86 -0.11
N GLY A 200 -11.66 -18.97 1.03
CA GLY A 200 -12.15 -20.23 1.55
C GLY A 200 -11.08 -21.05 2.27
N ASP A 201 -10.12 -20.38 2.89
CA ASP A 201 -9.14 -21.00 3.78
C ASP A 201 -9.80 -21.66 4.99
N VAL A 202 -9.18 -22.73 5.51
CA VAL A 202 -9.74 -23.54 6.61
C VAL A 202 -10.02 -22.69 7.83
N LYS A 203 -9.10 -21.79 8.20
CA LYS A 203 -9.27 -20.91 9.38
C LYS A 203 -10.44 -19.95 9.19
N THR A 204 -10.54 -19.32 8.02
CA THR A 204 -11.62 -18.39 7.65
C THR A 204 -12.98 -19.07 7.69
N ASN A 205 -13.13 -20.22 7.03
CA ASN A 205 -14.38 -20.98 7.07
C ASN A 205 -14.74 -21.44 8.48
N THR A 206 -13.74 -21.84 9.27
CA THR A 206 -13.96 -22.24 10.67
C THR A 206 -14.50 -21.08 11.49
N ALA A 207 -13.95 -19.87 11.37
CA ALA A 207 -14.48 -18.71 12.08
C ALA A 207 -15.90 -18.33 11.63
N LEU A 208 -16.17 -18.35 10.32
CA LEU A 208 -17.49 -18.04 9.77
C LEU A 208 -18.55 -19.06 10.20
N ASN A 209 -18.23 -20.35 10.21
CA ASN A 209 -19.15 -21.41 10.64
C ASN A 209 -19.47 -21.38 12.14
N HIS A 210 -18.56 -20.86 12.96
CA HIS A 210 -18.82 -20.63 14.39
C HIS A 210 -19.61 -19.35 14.67
N SER A 211 -19.84 -18.51 13.65
CA SER A 211 -20.70 -17.34 13.81
C SER A 211 -22.15 -17.77 14.03
N LYS A 212 -22.88 -17.06 14.91
CA LYS A 212 -24.29 -17.36 15.21
C LYS A 212 -25.26 -16.90 14.13
N THR A 213 -24.76 -16.26 13.07
CA THR A 213 -25.54 -15.67 12.00
C THR A 213 -25.66 -16.65 10.84
N SER A 214 -26.86 -16.87 10.32
CA SER A 214 -27.04 -17.63 9.10
C SER A 214 -26.53 -16.82 7.92
N ILE A 215 -25.38 -17.20 7.38
CA ILE A 215 -24.75 -16.57 6.21
C ILE A 215 -24.48 -17.62 5.13
N GLN A 216 -24.56 -17.21 3.87
CA GLN A 216 -24.11 -18.01 2.74
C GLN A 216 -22.62 -17.77 2.50
N ILE A 217 -21.79 -18.78 2.74
CA ILE A 217 -20.34 -18.70 2.47
C ILE A 217 -20.07 -19.16 1.04
N THR A 218 -19.38 -18.31 0.26
CA THR A 218 -18.98 -18.61 -1.12
C THR A 218 -17.48 -18.42 -1.27
N LYS A 219 -16.83 -19.23 -2.11
CA LYS A 219 -15.41 -19.08 -2.43
C LYS A 219 -15.19 -18.06 -3.53
N ASP A 220 -14.12 -17.28 -3.44
CA ASP A 220 -13.71 -16.38 -4.51
C ASP A 220 -13.32 -17.19 -5.77
N SER A 221 -13.97 -16.86 -6.88
CA SER A 221 -13.72 -17.49 -8.17
C SER A 221 -12.33 -17.15 -8.70
N ASN A 222 -11.78 -15.97 -8.41
CA ASN A 222 -10.44 -15.59 -8.86
C ASN A 222 -9.38 -16.48 -8.22
N HIS A 223 -9.48 -16.70 -6.90
CA HIS A 223 -8.59 -17.61 -6.20
C HIS A 223 -8.76 -19.06 -6.69
N LEU A 224 -10.00 -19.49 -6.96
CA LEU A 224 -10.25 -20.82 -7.50
C LEU A 224 -9.61 -21.02 -8.89
N ILE A 225 -9.81 -20.07 -9.81
CA ILE A 225 -9.26 -20.11 -11.17
C ILE A 225 -7.73 -20.05 -11.13
N LYS A 226 -7.15 -19.12 -10.36
CA LYS A 226 -5.69 -18.97 -10.21
C LYS A 226 -5.05 -20.23 -9.64
N ASN A 227 -5.66 -20.84 -8.62
CA ASN A 227 -5.18 -22.08 -8.03
C ASN A 227 -5.29 -23.27 -8.98
N ALA A 228 -6.38 -23.36 -9.75
CA ALA A 228 -6.54 -24.39 -10.78
C ALA A 228 -5.48 -24.24 -11.89
N PHE A 229 -5.25 -23.01 -12.36
CA PHE A 229 -4.25 -22.72 -13.38
C PHE A 229 -2.82 -23.04 -12.92
N ASN A 230 -2.45 -22.64 -11.69
CA ASN A 230 -1.13 -22.94 -11.14
C ASN A 230 -0.90 -24.45 -11.01
N LYS A 231 -1.90 -25.22 -10.54
CA LYS A 231 -1.81 -26.69 -10.49
C LYS A 231 -1.60 -27.31 -11.86
N PHE A 232 -2.32 -26.81 -12.87
CA PHE A 232 -2.15 -27.28 -14.24
C PHE A 232 -0.74 -26.98 -14.77
N LYS A 233 -0.22 -25.76 -14.52
CA LYS A 233 1.14 -25.36 -14.89
C LYS A 233 2.20 -26.25 -14.22
N ASP A 234 2.06 -26.54 -12.93
CA ASP A 234 2.99 -27.38 -12.19
C ASP A 234 2.99 -28.82 -12.72
N GLN A 235 1.81 -29.35 -13.06
CA GLN A 235 1.68 -30.66 -13.70
C GLN A 235 2.33 -30.67 -15.09
N LEU A 236 2.15 -29.61 -15.88
CA LEU A 236 2.76 -29.48 -17.20
C LEU A 236 4.30 -29.46 -17.10
N HIS A 237 4.86 -28.66 -16.19
CA HIS A 237 6.31 -28.65 -15.93
C HIS A 237 6.83 -30.00 -15.42
N PHE A 238 6.06 -30.68 -14.56
CA PHE A 238 6.41 -32.04 -14.12
C PHE A 238 6.47 -33.00 -15.32
N LEU A 239 5.45 -32.99 -16.18
CA LEU A 239 5.43 -33.82 -17.39
C LEU A 239 6.62 -33.49 -18.32
N GLU A 240 6.86 -32.21 -18.61
CA GLU A 240 8.03 -31.76 -19.39
C GLU A 240 9.35 -32.25 -18.78
N SER A 241 9.48 -32.23 -17.45
CA SER A 241 10.68 -32.73 -16.77
C SER A 241 10.86 -34.25 -16.96
N GLN A 242 9.77 -35.02 -16.87
CA GLN A 242 9.80 -36.48 -17.10
C GLN A 242 10.13 -36.80 -18.56
N PHE A 243 9.55 -36.06 -19.51
CA PHE A 243 9.87 -36.15 -20.93
C PHE A 243 11.35 -35.83 -21.18
N ARG A 244 11.86 -34.69 -20.69
CA ARG A 244 13.28 -34.33 -20.81
C ARG A 244 14.21 -35.41 -20.22
N ILE A 245 13.91 -35.97 -19.05
CA ILE A 245 14.72 -37.03 -18.44
C ILE A 245 14.72 -38.29 -19.30
N ARG A 246 13.56 -38.75 -19.79
CA ARG A 246 13.46 -39.93 -20.66
C ARG A 246 14.22 -39.73 -21.97
N PHE A 247 14.08 -38.58 -22.61
CA PHE A 247 14.68 -38.31 -23.91
C PHE A 247 16.17 -37.91 -23.86
N ARG A 248 16.67 -37.44 -22.70
CA ARG A 248 18.11 -37.22 -22.48
C ARG A 248 18.86 -38.52 -22.19
N LYS A 249 18.18 -39.52 -21.60
CA LYS A 249 18.71 -40.89 -21.42
C LYS A 249 18.69 -41.73 -22.71
N SER A 250 17.90 -41.35 -23.71
CA SER A 250 17.84 -42.04 -25.01
C SER A 250 18.76 -41.43 -26.09
N ARG A 251 19.74 -40.60 -25.70
CA ARG A 251 20.77 -40.13 -26.65
C ARG A 251 21.89 -41.18 -26.77
N PHE A 252 21.85 -41.88 -27.91
CA PHE A 252 22.91 -42.60 -28.62
C PHE A 252 23.26 -44.04 -28.19
N CYS A 253 22.47 -44.99 -28.68
CA CYS A 253 23.01 -46.10 -29.47
C CYS A 253 22.24 -46.12 -30.80
N ILE A 254 22.77 -45.43 -31.81
CA ILE A 254 22.53 -45.76 -33.23
C ILE A 254 23.91 -46.03 -33.80
#